data_AF-A0AA40S6Q8-F1
#
_entry.id   AF-A0AA40S6Q8-F1
#
_cell.length_a   1.000
_cell.length_b   1.000
_cell.length_c   1.000
_cell.angle_alpha   90.00
_cell.angle_beta   90.00
_cell.angle_gamma   90.00
#
_symmetry.space_group_name_H-M   'P 1'
#
loop_
_entity.id
_entity.type
_entity.pdbx_description
1 polymer ?
#
loop_
_entity_poly.entity_id
_entity_poly.type
_entity_poly.pdbx_seq_one_letter_code
_entity_poly.pdbx_strand_id
1 'polypeptide(L)' 'MRETDPHRPPADPIAEGARARNQGRPRDACPYPLNSPERTEWLEGYDGIPADRAPDGPLDKG' A
#
# COMPACT_ATOMS: atom_id res chain seq x y z
N MET A 1 -22.08 18.54 -8.44
CA MET A 1 -21.18 17.95 -7.43
C MET A 1 -20.04 17.22 -8.13
N ARG A 2 -19.03 17.98 -8.57
CA ARG A 2 -17.78 17.48 -9.14
C ARG A 2 -16.70 18.45 -8.68
N GLU A 3 -16.26 18.29 -7.45
CA GLU A 3 -15.08 18.99 -6.97
C GLU A 3 -14.15 17.91 -6.45
N THR A 4 -13.21 17.55 -7.30
CA THR A 4 -12.00 16.83 -6.96
C THR A 4 -11.34 17.56 -5.80
N ASP A 5 -11.48 16.96 -4.63
CA ASP A 5 -10.91 17.42 -3.38
C ASP A 5 -9.39 17.67 -3.53
N PRO A 6 -8.91 18.92 -3.35
CA PRO A 6 -7.49 19.27 -3.41
C PRO A 6 -6.71 18.78 -2.17
N HIS A 7 -7.38 18.08 -1.24
CA HIS A 7 -6.80 17.48 -0.03
C HIS A 7 -6.57 15.99 -0.13
N ARG A 8 -6.68 15.35 -1.31
CA ARG A 8 -6.19 13.98 -1.45
C ARG A 8 -4.69 14.05 -1.15
N PRO A 9 -4.22 13.55 0.01
CA PRO A 9 -2.79 13.54 0.31
C PRO A 9 -2.08 12.83 -0.85
N PRO A 10 -0.80 13.15 -1.13
CA PRO A 10 -0.03 12.42 -2.12
C PRO A 10 -0.28 10.94 -1.83
N ALA A 11 -0.91 10.25 -2.77
CA ALA A 11 -1.56 8.97 -2.49
C ALA A 11 -0.54 8.07 -1.78
N ASP A 12 -0.81 7.70 -0.52
CA ASP A 12 0.10 6.88 0.26
C ASP A 12 0.44 5.65 -0.59
N PRO A 13 1.72 5.45 -0.98
CA PRO A 13 2.04 4.41 -1.94
C PRO A 13 1.57 3.04 -1.44
N ILE A 14 1.65 2.81 -0.13
CA ILE A 14 1.08 1.65 0.57
C ILE A 14 -0.42 1.47 0.27
N ALA A 15 -1.23 2.52 0.47
CA ALA A 15 -2.66 2.44 0.22
C ALA A 15 -2.97 2.22 -1.26
N GLU A 16 -2.15 2.76 -2.16
CA GLU A 16 -2.27 2.55 -3.60
C GLU A 16 -1.92 1.10 -4.00
N GLY A 17 -0.87 0.52 -3.42
CA GLY A 17 -0.50 -0.88 -3.60
C GLY A 17 -1.59 -1.84 -3.16
N ALA A 18 -2.18 -1.59 -1.99
CA ALA A 18 -3.30 -2.39 -1.48
C ALA A 18 -4.52 -2.32 -2.41
N ARG A 19 -4.81 -1.12 -2.95
CA ARG A 19 -5.88 -0.94 -3.94
C ARG A 19 -5.57 -1.66 -5.25
N ALA A 20 -4.32 -1.66 -5.70
CA ALA A 20 -3.90 -2.36 -6.91
C ALA A 20 -4.08 -3.88 -6.75
N ARG A 21 -3.70 -4.45 -5.60
CA ARG A 21 -3.99 -5.85 -5.26
C ARG A 21 -5.48 -6.16 -5.27
N ASN A 22 -6.29 -5.33 -4.62
CA ASN A 22 -7.76 -5.51 -4.57
C ASN A 22 -8.42 -5.41 -5.96
N GLN A 23 -7.80 -4.65 -6.87
CA GLN A 23 -8.22 -4.55 -8.28
C GLN A 23 -7.67 -5.68 -9.16
N GLY A 24 -6.80 -6.55 -8.65
CA GLY A 24 -6.12 -7.58 -9.43
C GLY A 24 -5.07 -7.04 -10.41
N ARG A 25 -4.56 -5.82 -10.20
CA ARG A 25 -3.45 -5.28 -10.99
C ARG A 25 -2.15 -6.00 -10.58
N PRO A 26 -1.19 -6.25 -11.47
CA PRO A 26 0.08 -6.89 -11.12
C PRO A 26 1.06 -5.92 -10.43
N ARG A 27 2.09 -6.45 -9.75
CA ARG A 27 3.19 -5.64 -9.15
C ARG A 27 3.92 -4.76 -10.16
N ASP A 28 4.04 -5.20 -11.41
CA ASP A 28 4.64 -4.43 -12.49
C ASP A 28 3.81 -3.23 -12.95
N ALA A 29 2.55 -3.12 -12.50
CA ALA A 29 1.72 -1.95 -12.74
C ALA A 29 2.02 -0.78 -11.79
N CYS A 30 3.03 -0.95 -10.92
CA CYS A 30 3.57 0.07 -10.04
C CYS A 30 4.15 1.25 -10.85
N PRO A 31 3.63 2.48 -10.68
CA PRO A 31 4.07 3.64 -11.45
C PRO A 31 5.43 4.19 -10.98
N TYR A 32 5.94 3.70 -9.83
CA TYR A 32 7.16 4.20 -9.20
C TYR A 32 8.43 3.55 -9.78
N PRO A 33 9.54 4.31 -9.87
CA PRO A 33 10.84 3.79 -10.33
C PRO A 33 11.33 2.59 -9.51
N LEU A 34 12.13 1.72 -10.14
CA LEU A 34 12.60 0.45 -9.54
C LEU A 34 13.42 0.61 -8.24
N ASN A 35 13.88 1.82 -7.91
CA ASN A 35 14.70 2.11 -6.73
C ASN A 35 14.15 3.27 -5.88
N SER A 36 12.89 3.65 -6.08
CA SER A 36 12.24 4.69 -5.28
C SER A 36 11.70 4.09 -3.98
N PRO A 37 11.86 4.77 -2.83
CA PRO A 37 11.23 4.34 -1.59
C PRO A 37 9.71 4.17 -1.74
N GLU A 38 9.07 4.99 -2.57
CA GLU A 38 7.64 4.90 -2.89
C GLU A 38 7.26 3.57 -3.56
N ARG A 39 8.16 2.97 -4.35
CA ARG A 39 7.94 1.63 -4.91
C ARG A 39 7.94 0.59 -3.81
N THR A 40 8.87 0.67 -2.87
CA THR A 40 8.94 -0.24 -1.72
C THR A 40 7.64 -0.16 -0.93
N GLU A 41 7.22 1.05 -0.57
CA GLU A 41 5.97 1.31 0.15
C GLU A 41 4.75 0.79 -0.63
N TRP A 42 4.68 1.01 -1.94
CA TRP A 42 3.62 0.47 -2.79
C TRP A 42 3.62 -1.06 -2.80
N LEU A 43 4.79 -1.69 -2.89
CA LEU A 43 4.91 -3.14 -2.89
C LEU A 43 4.55 -3.73 -1.52
N GLU A 44 4.88 -3.06 -0.42
CA GLU A 44 4.46 -3.46 0.94
C GLU A 44 2.94 -3.49 1.07
N GLY A 45 2.27 -2.42 0.60
CA GLY A 45 0.82 -2.37 0.57
C GLY A 45 0.20 -3.40 -0.37
N TYR A 46 0.83 -3.65 -1.52
CA TYR A 46 0.41 -4.65 -2.49
C TYR A 46 0.52 -6.08 -1.95
N ASP A 47 1.63 -6.43 -1.32
CA ASP A 47 1.84 -7.75 -0.72
C ASP A 47 1.03 -7.91 0.57
N GLY A 48 0.61 -6.80 1.19
CA GLY A 48 -0.03 -6.79 2.51
C GLY A 48 0.92 -7.27 3.61
N ILE A 49 2.23 -7.17 3.37
CA ILE A 49 3.28 -7.43 4.35
C ILE A 49 3.74 -6.05 4.82
N PRO A 50 3.28 -5.56 5.98
CA PRO A 50 3.89 -4.37 6.54
C PRO A 50 5.37 -4.70 6.81
N ALA A 51 6.32 -3.85 6.38
CA ALA A 51 7.73 -4.06 6.72
C ALA A 51 7.95 -4.13 8.25
N ASP A 52 7.03 -3.56 9.02
CA ASP A 52 6.97 -3.64 10.48
C ASP A 52 5.93 -4.67 10.97
N ARG A 53 5.86 -5.87 10.39
CA ARG A 53 5.17 -6.96 11.09
C ARG A 53 6.09 -7.55 12.14
N ALA A 54 6.18 -6.89 13.30
CA ALA A 54 6.21 -7.65 14.54
C ALA A 54 4.98 -8.59 14.49
N PRO A 55 5.15 -9.91 14.49
CA PRO A 55 4.00 -10.80 14.47
C PRO A 55 3.18 -10.50 15.71
N ASP A 56 1.92 -10.12 15.51
CA ASP A 56 0.95 -10.00 16.60
C ASP A 56 1.03 -11.30 17.40
N GLY A 57 1.55 -11.18 18.62
CA GLY A 57 1.56 -12.28 19.57
C GLY A 57 0.14 -12.80 19.73
N PRO A 58 -0.05 -14.11 19.96
CA PRO A 58 -1.38 -14.69 20.07
C PRO A 58 -2.19 -13.89 21.09
N LEU A 59 -3.35 -13.41 20.66
CA LEU A 59 -4.39 -12.87 21.54
C LEU A 59 -4.89 -14.03 22.41
N ASP A 60 -4.10 -14.40 23.41
CA ASP A 60 -4.50 -15.30 24.49
C ASP A 60 -5.48 -14.51 25.37
N LYS A 61 -6.77 -14.80 25.20
CA LYS A 61 -7.78 -14.46 26.19
C LYS A 61 -8.03 -15.71 27.03
N GLY A 62 -7.33 -15.81 28.16
CA GLY A 62 -7.64 -16.68 29.30
C GLY A 62 -8.51 -15.97 30.32
#